data_AF-A0A9N9IBE4-F1
#
_entry.id   AF-A0A9N9IBE4-F1
#
_cell.length_a   1.000
_cell.length_b   1.000
_cell.length_c   1.000
_cell.angle_alpha   90.00
_cell.angle_beta   90.00
_cell.angle_gamma   90.00
#
_symmetry.space_group_name_H-M   'P 1'
#
loop_
_entity.id
_entity.type
_entity.pdbx_description
1 polymer ?
#
loop_
_entity_poly.entity_id
_entity_poly.type
_entity_poly.pdbx_seq_one_letter_code
_entity_poly.pdbx_strand_id
1 'polypeptide(L)'
;MEKCAAETLEDLLDAETQLGAFHHMYLQHLSDFDLSIEISAITHLHGYDGSKADHMIVIVHLSKAYCHYTTLINSHEGLQSVKKEQPAIYPIICALIDFYFVNTVLNQSGEFLIDGNYTPHHISLLKQEQKKLLNIIRPEAIGLVDAWEFSDNDLNSALGRGDGNVYNALYEW
;
A
#
# COMPACT_ATOMS: atom_id res chain seq x y z
N MET A 1 20.02 -10.55 -5.86
CA MET A 1 19.27 -9.33 -6.19
C MET A 1 19.81 -8.19 -5.33
N GLU A 2 19.82 -6.96 -5.86
CA GLU A 2 20.34 -5.77 -5.15
C GLU A 2 19.43 -5.35 -4.01
N LYS A 3 20.05 -4.96 -2.89
CA LYS A 3 19.36 -4.40 -1.71
C LYS A 3 18.98 -2.95 -1.98
N CYS A 4 17.97 -2.44 -1.28
CA CYS A 4 17.67 -1.02 -1.31
C CYS A 4 18.90 -0.19 -0.91
N ALA A 5 19.34 0.69 -1.82
CA ALA A 5 20.50 1.56 -1.62
C ALA A 5 20.16 2.90 -0.93
N ALA A 6 18.89 3.11 -0.58
CA ALA A 6 18.42 4.32 0.09
C ALA A 6 19.04 4.44 1.49
N GLU A 7 19.70 5.57 1.77
CA GLU A 7 20.29 5.85 3.07
C GLU A 7 19.45 6.83 3.88
N THR A 8 18.74 7.74 3.19
CA THR A 8 17.91 8.76 3.82
C THR A 8 16.42 8.47 3.67
N LEU A 9 15.62 9.19 4.46
CA LEU A 9 14.17 9.13 4.33
C LEU A 9 13.69 9.67 2.98
N GLU A 10 14.34 10.71 2.44
CA GLU A 10 13.99 11.28 1.14
C GLU A 10 14.20 10.25 0.03
N ASP A 11 15.30 9.49 0.09
CA ASP A 11 15.57 8.40 -0.84
C ASP A 11 14.53 7.28 -0.74
N LEU A 12 14.06 6.96 0.47
CA LEU A 12 13.03 5.93 0.71
C LEU A 12 11.65 6.34 0.19
N LEU A 13 11.36 7.64 0.14
CA LEU A 13 10.10 8.18 -0.38
C LEU A 13 10.17 8.51 -1.86
N ASP A 14 11.32 8.42 -2.51
CA ASP A 14 11.41 8.59 -3.96
C ASP A 14 10.56 7.53 -4.69
N ALA A 15 9.91 7.95 -5.77
CA ALA A 15 8.98 7.12 -6.52
C ALA A 15 9.64 5.84 -7.05
N GLU A 16 10.89 5.91 -7.53
CA GLU A 16 11.60 4.74 -8.04
C GLU A 16 11.92 3.76 -6.90
N THR A 17 12.29 4.27 -5.73
CA THR A 17 12.54 3.44 -4.54
C THR A 17 11.26 2.77 -4.04
N GLN A 18 10.14 3.49 -4.00
CA GLN A 18 8.84 2.93 -3.58
C GLN A 18 8.41 1.79 -4.51
N LEU A 19 8.48 2.04 -5.83
CA LEU A 19 8.16 1.04 -6.85
C LEU A 19 9.12 -0.15 -6.81
N GLY A 20 10.42 0.13 -6.68
CA GLY A 20 11.46 -0.89 -6.58
C GLY A 20 11.26 -1.83 -5.39
N ALA A 21 10.81 -1.31 -4.25
CA ALA A 21 10.57 -2.11 -3.05
C ALA A 21 9.47 -3.16 -3.26
N PHE A 22 8.32 -2.77 -3.79
CA PHE A 22 7.22 -3.71 -4.05
C PHE A 22 7.47 -4.60 -5.27
N HIS A 23 8.17 -4.11 -6.28
CA HIS A 23 8.61 -4.92 -7.40
C HIS A 23 9.56 -6.04 -6.95
N HIS A 24 10.52 -5.72 -6.08
CA HIS A 24 11.42 -6.70 -5.48
C HIS A 24 10.66 -7.78 -4.72
N MET A 25 9.77 -7.37 -3.81
CA MET A 25 8.95 -8.30 -3.02
C MET A 25 8.10 -9.22 -3.89
N TYR A 26 7.46 -8.67 -4.92
CA TYR A 26 6.69 -9.44 -5.90
C TYR A 26 7.55 -10.49 -6.63
N LEU A 27 8.73 -10.08 -7.16
CA LEU A 27 9.60 -10.98 -7.90
C LEU A 27 10.19 -12.10 -7.04
N GLN A 28 10.46 -11.82 -5.76
CA GLN A 28 10.97 -12.81 -4.82
C GLN A 28 9.90 -13.85 -4.52
N HIS A 29 8.68 -13.43 -4.17
CA HIS A 29 7.56 -14.35 -3.98
C HIS A 29 7.28 -15.19 -5.23
N LEU A 30 7.40 -14.60 -6.43
CA LEU A 30 7.21 -15.32 -7.69
C LEU A 30 8.30 -16.38 -7.90
N SER A 31 9.56 -16.01 -7.68
CA SER A 31 10.70 -16.91 -7.86
C SER A 31 10.67 -18.09 -6.88
N ASP A 32 10.33 -17.83 -5.61
CA ASP A 32 10.18 -18.84 -4.57
C ASP A 32 9.00 -19.79 -4.86
N PHE A 33 7.89 -19.23 -5.35
CA PHE A 33 6.73 -20.01 -5.77
C PHE A 33 7.03 -20.91 -6.97
N ASP A 34 7.62 -20.36 -8.04
CA ASP A 34 7.93 -21.10 -9.26
C ASP A 34 8.85 -22.30 -8.97
N LEU A 35 9.87 -22.11 -8.12
CA LEU A 35 10.76 -23.20 -7.72
C LEU A 35 10.04 -24.26 -6.87
N SER A 36 9.21 -23.84 -5.91
CA SER A 36 8.54 -24.75 -4.96
C SER A 36 7.39 -25.54 -5.59
N ILE A 37 6.64 -24.95 -6.51
CA ILE A 37 5.54 -25.64 -7.19
C ILE A 37 6.04 -26.73 -8.13
N GLU A 38 7.14 -26.50 -8.85
CA GLU A 38 7.72 -27.52 -9.74
C GLU A 38 8.17 -28.77 -8.97
N ILE A 39 8.85 -28.57 -7.84
CA ILE A 39 9.34 -29.68 -6.99
C ILE A 39 8.18 -30.45 -6.36
N SER A 40 7.20 -29.72 -5.82
CA SER A 40 6.07 -30.34 -5.14
C SER A 40 5.12 -31.06 -6.11
N ALA A 41 4.91 -30.52 -7.31
CA ALA A 41 4.04 -31.15 -8.32
C ALA A 41 4.51 -32.55 -8.75
N ILE A 42 5.83 -32.80 -8.74
CA ILE A 42 6.41 -34.12 -9.07
C ILE A 42 6.09 -35.16 -7.99
N THR A 43 6.03 -34.73 -6.73
CA THR A 43 5.91 -35.64 -5.57
C THR A 43 4.48 -35.73 -5.02
N HIS A 44 3.60 -34.79 -5.39
CA HIS A 44 2.26 -34.67 -4.87
C HIS A 44 1.31 -35.72 -5.46
N LEU A 45 0.48 -36.36 -4.62
CA LEU A 45 -0.43 -37.46 -5.00
C LEU A 45 -1.40 -37.09 -6.13
N HIS A 46 -1.88 -35.85 -6.12
CA HIS A 46 -2.78 -35.30 -7.15
C HIS A 46 -2.04 -34.47 -8.21
N GLY A 47 -0.73 -34.67 -8.38
CA GLY A 47 0.10 -33.92 -9.33
C GLY A 47 0.05 -32.42 -9.12
N TYR A 48 0.03 -31.67 -10.23
CA TYR A 48 0.06 -30.20 -10.24
C TYR A 48 -1.13 -29.56 -9.52
N ASP A 49 -2.35 -30.06 -9.71
CA ASP A 49 -3.55 -29.45 -9.11
C ASP A 49 -3.53 -29.52 -7.58
N GLY A 50 -3.04 -30.63 -7.03
CA GLY A 50 -2.88 -30.76 -5.59
C GLY A 50 -1.72 -29.93 -5.04
N SER A 51 -0.58 -29.90 -5.73
CA SER A 51 0.54 -29.01 -5.37
C SER A 51 0.11 -27.54 -5.38
N LYS A 52 -0.67 -27.11 -6.37
CA LYS A 52 -1.25 -25.75 -6.42
C LYS A 52 -2.14 -25.46 -5.20
N ALA A 53 -2.95 -26.43 -4.77
CA ALA A 53 -3.78 -26.27 -3.57
C ALA A 53 -2.94 -26.06 -2.30
N ASP A 54 -1.83 -26.79 -2.16
CA ASP A 54 -0.90 -26.63 -1.03
C ASP A 54 -0.22 -25.25 -1.01
N HIS A 55 -0.02 -24.64 -2.18
CA HIS A 55 0.65 -23.34 -2.32
C HIS A 55 -0.31 -22.14 -2.36
N MET A 56 -1.62 -22.32 -2.14
CA MET A 56 -2.59 -21.22 -2.22
C MET A 56 -2.26 -20.02 -1.33
N ILE A 57 -1.67 -20.25 -0.16
CA ILE A 57 -1.25 -19.16 0.75
C ILE A 57 -0.18 -18.28 0.07
N VAL A 58 0.82 -18.91 -0.55
CA VAL A 58 1.90 -18.20 -1.28
C VAL A 58 1.32 -17.44 -2.46
N ILE A 59 0.41 -18.06 -3.23
CA ILE A 59 -0.26 -17.41 -4.36
C ILE A 59 -1.03 -16.15 -3.90
N VAL A 60 -1.70 -16.19 -2.74
CA VAL A 60 -2.39 -15.03 -2.19
C VAL A 60 -1.39 -13.93 -1.81
N HIS A 61 -0.25 -14.26 -1.19
CA HIS A 61 0.78 -13.27 -0.85
C HIS A 61 1.42 -12.63 -2.09
N LEU A 62 1.77 -13.46 -3.09
CA LEU A 62 2.24 -13.00 -4.39
C LEU A 62 1.25 -12.05 -5.06
N SER A 63 -0.03 -12.42 -5.06
CA SER A 63 -1.10 -11.60 -5.65
C SER A 63 -1.22 -10.26 -4.93
N LYS A 64 -1.14 -10.24 -3.59
CA LYS A 64 -1.15 -9.00 -2.80
C LYS A 64 0.05 -8.12 -3.11
N ALA A 65 1.26 -8.69 -3.20
CA ALA A 65 2.47 -7.96 -3.56
C ALA A 65 2.33 -7.29 -4.94
N TYR A 66 1.81 -8.03 -5.92
CA TYR A 66 1.53 -7.49 -7.25
C TYR A 66 0.47 -6.38 -7.24
N CYS A 67 -0.60 -6.53 -6.47
CA CYS A 67 -1.61 -5.48 -6.32
C CYS A 67 -1.04 -4.21 -5.69
N HIS A 68 -0.17 -4.32 -4.67
CA HIS A 68 0.50 -3.16 -4.09
C HIS A 68 1.41 -2.45 -5.10
N TYR A 69 2.21 -3.22 -5.85
CA TYR A 69 3.06 -2.69 -6.91
C TYR A 69 2.26 -1.95 -7.99
N THR A 70 1.22 -2.58 -8.54
CA THR A 70 0.38 -1.96 -9.59
C THR A 70 -0.38 -0.75 -9.08
N THR A 71 -0.85 -0.75 -7.83
CA THR A 71 -1.47 0.43 -7.20
C THR A 71 -0.49 1.60 -7.17
N LEU A 72 0.75 1.38 -6.73
CA LEU A 72 1.77 2.45 -6.68
C LEU A 72 2.14 2.98 -8.06
N ILE A 73 2.29 2.12 -9.07
CA ILE A 73 2.54 2.56 -10.46
C ILE A 73 1.44 3.53 -10.89
N ASN A 74 0.18 3.07 -10.81
CA ASN A 74 -0.96 3.86 -11.25
C ASN A 74 -1.09 5.17 -10.45
N SER A 75 -0.83 5.13 -9.15
CA SER A 75 -0.86 6.30 -8.28
C SER A 75 0.22 7.33 -8.65
N HIS A 76 1.47 6.89 -8.90
CA HIS A 76 2.55 7.80 -9.30
C HIS A 76 2.35 8.36 -10.71
N GLU A 77 1.83 7.57 -11.65
CA GLU A 77 1.45 8.05 -12.98
C GLU A 77 0.35 9.12 -12.88
N GLY A 78 -0.72 8.86 -12.11
CA GLY A 78 -1.78 9.82 -11.86
C GLY A 78 -1.29 11.09 -11.15
N LEU A 79 -0.34 10.95 -10.22
CA LEU A 79 0.27 12.07 -9.50
C LEU A 79 1.01 13.04 -10.43
N GLN A 80 1.61 12.56 -11.53
CA GLN A 80 2.23 13.44 -12.53
C GLN A 80 1.20 14.34 -13.24
N SER A 81 0.02 13.81 -13.54
CA SER A 81 -1.08 14.60 -14.10
C SER A 81 -1.56 15.66 -13.11
N VAL A 82 -1.75 15.29 -11.83
CA VAL A 82 -2.11 16.22 -10.76
C VAL A 82 -1.07 17.32 -10.61
N LYS A 83 0.23 16.99 -10.66
CA LYS A 83 1.32 17.97 -10.59
C LYS A 83 1.22 19.05 -11.67
N LYS A 84 0.82 18.64 -12.88
CA LYS A 84 0.71 19.52 -14.04
C LYS A 84 -0.58 20.34 -14.04
N GLU A 85 -1.71 19.72 -13.72
CA GLU A 85 -3.05 20.30 -13.87
C GLU A 85 -3.52 21.03 -12.61
N GLN A 86 -3.19 20.51 -11.43
CA GLN A 86 -3.69 20.99 -10.14
C GLN A 86 -2.56 21.04 -9.10
N PRO A 87 -1.58 21.94 -9.26
CA PRO A 87 -0.40 22.01 -8.38
C PRO A 87 -0.74 22.33 -6.92
N ALA A 88 -1.91 22.90 -6.65
CA ALA A 88 -2.36 23.22 -5.29
C ALA A 88 -2.66 21.97 -4.45
N ILE A 89 -3.23 20.91 -5.06
CA ILE A 89 -3.57 19.67 -4.34
C ILE A 89 -2.45 18.62 -4.42
N TYR A 90 -1.47 18.82 -5.31
CA TYR A 90 -0.35 17.89 -5.48
C TYR A 90 0.31 17.47 -4.14
N PRO A 91 0.63 18.39 -3.20
CA PRO A 91 1.30 18.01 -1.96
C PRO A 91 0.50 17.04 -1.09
N ILE A 92 -0.83 17.25 -1.00
CA ILE A 92 -1.68 16.38 -0.17
C ILE A 92 -1.89 15.01 -0.81
N ILE A 93 -2.03 14.95 -2.14
CA ILE A 93 -2.13 13.67 -2.86
C ILE A 93 -0.81 12.89 -2.79
N CYS A 94 0.34 13.57 -2.91
CA CYS A 94 1.65 12.96 -2.70
C CYS A 94 1.76 12.36 -1.29
N ALA A 95 1.40 13.12 -0.25
CA ALA A 95 1.43 12.65 1.13
C ALA A 95 0.51 11.43 1.37
N LEU A 96 -0.64 11.33 0.69
CA LEU A 96 -1.50 10.15 0.76
C LEU A 96 -0.87 8.92 0.12
N ILE A 97 -0.21 9.08 -1.03
CA ILE A 97 0.49 7.98 -1.72
C ILE A 97 1.67 7.50 -0.86
N ASP A 98 2.48 8.43 -0.34
CA ASP A 98 3.58 8.13 0.58
C ASP A 98 3.07 7.45 1.84
N PHE A 99 1.93 7.90 2.39
CA PHE A 99 1.32 7.27 3.56
C PHE A 99 0.85 5.85 3.26
N TYR A 100 0.24 5.61 2.10
CA TYR A 100 -0.13 4.27 1.67
C TYR A 100 1.08 3.35 1.56
N PHE A 101 2.17 3.81 0.92
CA PHE A 101 3.43 3.09 0.81
C PHE A 101 4.00 2.75 2.20
N VAL A 102 4.22 3.76 3.04
CA VAL A 102 4.79 3.64 4.38
C VAL A 102 3.96 2.68 5.23
N ASN A 103 2.63 2.86 5.25
CA ASN A 103 1.74 2.02 6.05
C ASN A 103 1.76 0.56 5.57
N THR A 104 1.80 0.33 4.26
CA THR A 104 1.86 -1.03 3.70
C THR A 104 3.17 -1.73 4.07
N VAL A 105 4.31 -1.05 3.90
CA VAL A 105 5.62 -1.58 4.31
C VAL A 105 5.64 -1.90 5.80
N LEU A 106 5.13 -1.01 6.65
CA LEU A 106 5.13 -1.24 8.11
C LEU A 106 4.24 -2.42 8.52
N ASN A 107 3.10 -2.63 7.85
CA ASN A 107 2.24 -3.78 8.10
C ASN A 107 2.86 -5.10 7.62
N GLN A 108 3.76 -5.05 6.64
CA GLN A 108 4.45 -6.21 6.06
C GLN A 108 5.96 -6.22 6.39
N SER A 109 6.38 -5.51 7.43
CA SER A 109 7.81 -5.22 7.66
C SER A 109 8.66 -6.49 7.84
N GLY A 110 8.04 -7.59 8.30
CA GLY A 110 8.71 -8.88 8.44
C GLY A 110 9.27 -9.39 7.11
N GLU A 111 8.50 -9.30 6.02
CA GLU A 111 8.91 -9.78 4.70
C GLU A 111 10.11 -8.96 4.17
N PHE A 112 10.01 -7.63 4.23
CA PHE A 112 11.10 -6.73 3.82
C PHE A 112 12.39 -6.91 4.62
N LEU A 113 12.29 -7.32 5.89
CA LEU A 113 13.44 -7.61 6.75
C LEU A 113 14.04 -9.00 6.50
N ILE A 114 13.21 -10.03 6.28
CA ILE A 114 13.65 -11.41 6.00
C ILE A 114 14.42 -11.45 4.68
N ASP A 115 13.91 -10.76 3.66
CA ASP A 115 14.52 -10.68 2.34
C ASP A 115 15.78 -9.79 2.35
N GLY A 116 16.00 -9.04 3.43
CA GLY A 116 17.14 -8.13 3.58
C GLY A 116 17.11 -6.94 2.64
N ASN A 117 15.97 -6.69 1.97
CA ASN A 117 15.75 -5.51 1.16
C ASN A 117 15.80 -4.26 2.05
N TYR A 118 15.14 -4.30 3.21
CA TYR A 118 15.19 -3.24 4.23
C TYR A 118 15.94 -3.66 5.47
N THR A 119 16.49 -2.65 6.15
CA THR A 119 17.15 -2.80 7.44
C THR A 119 16.23 -2.36 8.57
N PRO A 120 16.48 -2.76 9.83
CA PRO A 120 15.76 -2.23 10.99
C PRO A 120 15.82 -0.69 11.08
N HIS A 121 16.88 -0.07 10.55
CA HIS A 121 17.01 1.37 10.46
C HIS A 121 15.97 1.99 9.51
N HIS A 122 15.81 1.43 8.30
CA HIS A 122 14.78 1.89 7.35
C HIS A 122 13.38 1.80 7.97
N ILE A 123 13.07 0.67 8.62
CA ILE A 123 11.78 0.49 9.29
C ILE A 123 11.57 1.54 10.41
N SER A 124 12.63 1.89 11.15
CA SER A 124 12.56 2.95 12.16
C SER A 124 12.28 4.33 11.54
N LEU A 125 12.91 4.66 10.40
CA LEU A 125 12.66 5.91 9.67
C LEU A 125 11.21 5.98 9.19
N LEU A 126 10.71 4.91 8.54
CA LEU A 126 9.34 4.83 8.05
C LEU A 126 8.29 4.96 9.17
N LYS A 127 8.56 4.39 10.37
CA LYS A 127 7.67 4.57 11.54
C LYS A 127 7.58 6.03 12.01
N GLN A 128 8.68 6.77 11.94
CA GLN A 128 8.67 8.19 12.28
C GLN A 128 7.92 8.99 11.21
N GLU A 129 8.12 8.62 9.95
CA GLU A 129 7.48 9.30 8.83
C GLU A 129 5.97 9.07 8.78
N GLN A 130 5.49 7.86 9.07
CA GLN A 130 4.05 7.58 9.18
C GLN A 130 3.32 8.59 10.06
N LYS A 131 3.92 8.96 11.20
CA LYS A 131 3.33 9.94 12.13
C LYS A 131 3.35 11.36 11.58
N LYS A 132 4.39 11.74 10.84
CA LYS A 132 4.48 13.06 10.21
C LYS A 132 3.49 13.20 9.07
N LEU A 133 3.39 12.20 8.20
CA LEU A 133 2.40 12.14 7.11
C LEU A 133 0.98 12.26 7.66
N LEU A 134 0.65 11.54 8.75
CA LEU A 134 -0.66 11.69 9.42
C LEU A 134 -0.90 13.11 9.92
N ASN A 135 0.11 13.81 10.44
CA ASN A 135 -0.03 15.21 10.85
C ASN A 135 -0.27 16.17 9.66
N ILE A 136 0.27 15.84 8.49
CA ILE A 136 0.05 16.59 7.24
C ILE A 136 -1.34 16.31 6.68
N ILE A 137 -1.81 15.05 6.73
CA ILE A 137 -3.11 14.63 6.18
C ILE A 137 -4.28 15.08 7.05
N ARG A 138 -4.13 15.06 8.38
CA ARG A 138 -5.23 15.32 9.34
C ARG A 138 -6.00 16.62 9.09
N PRO A 139 -5.37 17.79 8.83
CA PRO A 139 -6.09 19.04 8.56
C PRO A 139 -6.97 18.97 7.31
N GLU A 140 -6.55 18.21 6.30
CA GLU A 140 -7.24 18.07 5.02
C GLU A 140 -8.23 16.89 4.99
N ALA A 141 -8.33 16.12 6.07
CA ALA A 141 -9.09 14.87 6.09
C ALA A 141 -10.56 15.06 5.70
N ILE A 142 -11.21 16.14 6.13
CA ILE A 142 -12.58 16.47 5.75
C ILE A 142 -12.64 16.82 4.25
N GLY A 143 -11.76 17.70 3.76
CA GLY A 143 -11.73 18.07 2.33
C GLY A 143 -11.47 16.88 1.39
N LEU A 144 -10.64 15.93 1.82
CA LEU A 144 -10.35 14.71 1.07
C LEU A 144 -11.57 13.78 0.94
N VAL A 145 -12.40 13.66 1.98
CA VAL A 145 -13.61 12.83 1.92
C VAL A 145 -14.78 13.58 1.28
N ASP A 146 -14.87 14.90 1.47
CA ASP A 146 -15.88 15.75 0.84
C ASP A 146 -15.72 15.80 -0.69
N ALA A 147 -14.49 15.66 -1.20
CA ALA A 147 -14.20 15.60 -2.63
C ALA A 147 -14.86 14.42 -3.36
N TRP A 148 -15.39 13.43 -2.64
CA TRP A 148 -16.17 12.34 -3.24
C TRP A 148 -17.62 12.77 -3.57
N GLU A 149 -18.06 13.91 -3.05
CA GLU A 149 -19.38 14.51 -3.30
C GLU A 149 -20.57 13.56 -3.04
N PHE A 150 -20.45 12.67 -2.04
CA PHE A 150 -21.57 11.83 -1.62
C PHE A 150 -22.63 12.65 -0.90
N SER A 151 -23.89 12.52 -1.32
CA SER A 151 -25.01 13.11 -0.57
C SER A 151 -25.30 12.31 0.70
N ASP A 152 -25.94 12.93 1.70
CA ASP A 152 -26.36 12.22 2.92
C ASP A 152 -27.27 11.01 2.62
N ASN A 153 -28.05 11.08 1.53
CA ASN A 153 -28.91 9.98 1.09
C ASN A 153 -28.11 8.84 0.46
N ASP A 154 -27.05 9.13 -0.29
CA ASP A 154 -26.16 8.11 -0.85
C ASP A 154 -25.31 7.46 0.23
N LEU A 155 -24.79 8.28 1.16
CA LEU A 155 -23.99 7.81 2.29
C LEU A 155 -24.81 7.00 3.29
N ASN A 156 -26.10 7.32 3.42
CA ASN A 156 -27.09 6.62 4.24
C ASN A 156 -26.55 6.28 5.65
N SER A 157 -25.94 7.27 6.30
CA SER A 157 -25.25 7.10 7.58
C SER A 157 -25.49 8.28 8.51
N ALA A 158 -26.14 8.03 9.65
CA ALA A 158 -26.30 9.02 10.72
C ALA A 158 -24.95 9.55 11.24
N LEU A 159 -23.91 8.71 11.26
CA LEU A 159 -22.56 9.08 11.72
C LEU A 159 -21.79 9.89 10.69
N GLY A 160 -22.10 9.72 9.40
CA GLY A 160 -21.37 10.31 8.29
C GLY A 160 -21.95 11.60 7.74
N ARG A 161 -22.98 12.17 8.37
CA ARG A 161 -23.68 13.36 7.85
C ARG A 161 -22.73 14.53 7.59
N GLY A 162 -22.92 15.18 6.44
CA GLY A 162 -22.11 16.32 6.03
C GLY A 162 -22.23 17.55 6.94
N ASP A 163 -23.37 17.70 7.64
CA ASP A 163 -23.60 18.79 8.60
C ASP A 163 -22.96 18.56 9.99
N GLY A 164 -22.41 17.37 10.23
CA GLY A 164 -21.83 16.98 11.52
C GLY A 164 -22.85 16.85 12.66
N ASN A 165 -24.16 16.88 12.39
CA ASN A 165 -25.22 16.77 13.40
C ASN A 165 -25.50 15.31 13.80
N VAL A 166 -24.43 14.61 14.20
CA VAL A 166 -24.40 13.15 14.37
C VAL A 166 -25.36 12.67 15.47
N TYR A 167 -25.36 13.32 16.63
CA TYR A 167 -26.11 12.80 17.79
C TYR A 167 -27.63 12.92 17.64
N ASN A 168 -28.13 14.03 17.08
CA ASN A 168 -29.56 14.19 16.82
C ASN A 168 -30.00 13.24 15.70
N ALA A 169 -29.20 13.12 14.64
CA ALA A 169 -29.49 12.19 13.57
C ALA A 169 -29.55 10.74 14.05
N LEU A 170 -28.63 10.30 14.92
CA LEU A 170 -28.68 8.96 15.53
C LEU A 170 -29.95 8.73 16.37
N TYR A 171 -30.44 9.77 17.04
CA TYR A 171 -31.66 9.67 17.84
C TYR A 171 -32.92 9.56 16.97
N GLU A 172 -32.90 10.19 15.79
CA GLU A 172 -34.02 10.23 14.84
C GLU A 172 -34.02 9.10 13.80
N TRP A 173 -32.96 8.28 13.75
CA TRP A 173 -32.71 7.26 12.73
C TRP A 173 -33.61 6.02 12.83
#